data_AF-A0A661U9F5-F1
#
_entry.id   AF-A0A661U9F5-F1
#
_cell.length_a   1.000
_cell.length_b   1.000
_cell.length_c   1.000
_cell.angle_alpha   90.00
_cell.angle_beta   90.00
_cell.angle_gamma   90.00
#
_symmetry.space_group_name_H-M   'P 1'
#
loop_
_entity.id
_entity.type
_entity.pdbx_description
1 polymer ?
#
loop_
_entity_poly.entity_id
_entity_poly.type
_entity_poly.pdbx_seq_one_letter_code
_entity_poly.pdbx_strand_id
1 'polypeptide(L)'
;VLGPGDVLRAQVTVANDGWPIWVDLYAAFVAADGTVFYITPDGLTTDFTAYAIDVLLDEGLHFGPASVFEFTLNEHVAPGDYLFAAALSRAREPFRPIGDIATVQFRIM
;
A
#
# COMPACT_ATOMS: atom_id res chain seq x y z
N VAL A 1 -3.30 -2.69 19.03
CA VAL A 1 -1.94 -3.05 19.48
C VAL A 1 -1.53 -4.20 18.60
N LEU A 2 -0.43 -4.05 17.87
CA LEU A 2 0.09 -5.07 16.95
C LEU A 2 1.45 -5.49 17.45
N GLY A 3 1.69 -6.79 17.51
CA GLY A 3 2.99 -7.40 17.83
C GLY A 3 3.49 -8.31 16.70
N PRO A 4 4.68 -8.91 16.87
CA PRO A 4 5.20 -9.92 15.95
C PRO A 4 4.21 -11.06 15.70
N GLY A 5 4.03 -11.43 14.44
CA GLY A 5 3.09 -12.48 14.01
C GLY A 5 1.64 -11.99 13.80
N ASP A 6 1.31 -10.77 14.22
CA ASP A 6 0.00 -10.19 13.93
C ASP A 6 -0.12 -9.83 12.45
N VAL A 7 -1.35 -9.95 11.94
CA VAL A 7 -1.70 -9.53 10.59
C VAL A 7 -2.33 -8.15 10.65
N LEU A 8 -1.66 -7.16 10.08
CA LEU A 8 -2.29 -5.88 9.77
C LEU A 8 -3.09 -6.03 8.47
N ARG A 9 -4.33 -5.55 8.48
CA ARG A 9 -5.18 -5.45 7.28
C ARG A 9 -5.41 -3.98 6.97
N ALA A 10 -4.86 -3.49 5.87
CA ALA A 10 -5.23 -2.18 5.33
C ALA A 10 -6.23 -2.35 4.20
N GLN A 11 -7.22 -1.45 4.19
CA GLN A 11 -8.19 -1.36 3.12
C GLN A 11 -8.03 -0.01 2.45
N VAL A 12 -7.86 -0.03 1.13
CA VAL A 12 -7.84 1.19 0.33
C VAL A 12 -9.09 1.23 -0.53
N THR A 13 -9.73 2.38 -0.54
CA THR A 13 -10.85 2.68 -1.45
C THR A 13 -10.28 3.50 -2.60
N VAL A 14 -10.62 3.11 -3.82
CA VAL A 14 -10.17 3.76 -5.05
C VAL A 14 -11.39 4.21 -5.82
N ALA A 15 -11.37 5.46 -6.28
CA ALA A 15 -12.39 6.03 -7.15
C ALA A 15 -11.70 6.62 -8.40
N ASN A 16 -12.33 6.43 -9.56
CA ASN A 16 -11.93 7.09 -10.80
C ASN A 16 -13.12 7.85 -11.39
N ASP A 17 -13.15 9.16 -11.16
CA ASP A 17 -14.16 10.07 -11.73
C ASP A 17 -13.78 10.58 -13.14
N GLY A 18 -12.65 10.11 -13.68
CA GLY A 18 -12.14 10.50 -15.00
C GLY A 18 -12.24 9.38 -16.03
N TRP A 19 -11.62 9.60 -17.19
CA TRP A 19 -11.53 8.62 -18.27
C TRP A 19 -10.86 7.32 -17.78
N PRO A 20 -11.18 6.16 -18.41
CA PRO A 20 -10.54 4.90 -18.04
C PRO A 20 -9.01 4.99 -18.13
N ILE A 21 -8.31 4.45 -17.14
CA ILE A 21 -6.84 4.54 -17.02
C ILE A 21 -6.23 3.26 -16.49
N TRP A 22 -5.10 2.84 -17.07
CA TRP A 22 -4.29 1.74 -16.54
C TRP A 22 -3.33 2.27 -15.48
N VAL A 23 -3.34 1.63 -14.31
CA VAL A 23 -2.56 2.03 -13.15
C VAL A 23 -1.81 0.86 -12.53
N ASP A 24 -0.71 1.20 -11.87
CA ASP A 24 -0.02 0.33 -10.92
C ASP A 24 -0.32 0.85 -9.50
N LEU A 25 -0.63 -0.06 -8.59
CA LEU A 25 -0.86 0.24 -7.18
C LEU A 25 0.40 -0.04 -6.37
N TYR A 26 0.88 1.00 -5.72
CA TYR A 26 2.03 0.97 -4.83
C TYR A 26 1.53 1.06 -3.39
N ALA A 27 2.12 0.26 -2.51
CA ALA A 27 1.88 0.31 -1.09
C ALA A 27 3.22 0.24 -0.34
N ALA A 28 3.34 1.03 0.72
CA ALA A 28 4.56 1.16 1.51
C ALA A 28 4.25 1.18 3.00
N PHE A 29 5.17 0.61 3.76
CA PHE A 29 5.29 0.73 5.20
C PHE A 29 6.50 1.61 5.50
N VAL A 30 6.33 2.68 6.27
CA VAL A 30 7.41 3.62 6.57
C VAL A 30 7.61 3.67 8.07
N ALA A 31 8.83 3.38 8.52
CA ALA A 31 9.22 3.53 9.91
C ALA A 31 9.44 5.01 10.28
N ALA A 32 9.44 5.33 11.57
CA ALA A 32 9.66 6.69 12.07
C ALA A 32 11.00 7.31 11.63
N ASP A 33 12.02 6.49 11.34
CA ASP A 33 13.32 6.93 10.82
C ASP A 33 13.34 7.18 9.30
N GLY A 34 12.21 6.98 8.62
CA GLY A 34 12.05 7.15 7.17
C GLY A 34 12.39 5.90 6.36
N THR A 35 12.77 4.78 7.00
CA THR A 35 12.99 3.51 6.30
C THR A 35 11.70 3.04 5.64
N VAL A 36 11.77 2.76 4.33
CA VAL A 36 10.63 2.29 3.53
C VAL A 36 10.74 0.79 3.30
N PHE A 37 9.70 0.08 3.73
CA PHE A 37 9.46 -1.32 3.45
C PHE A 37 8.34 -1.42 2.42
N TYR A 38 8.48 -2.30 1.44
CA TYR A 38 7.41 -2.59 0.49
C TYR A 38 6.70 -3.87 0.89
N ILE A 39 5.43 -3.93 0.50
CA ILE A 39 4.56 -5.04 0.85
C ILE A 39 4.56 -6.02 -0.32
N THR A 40 4.90 -7.26 -0.02
CA THR A 40 4.62 -8.39 -0.90
C THR A 40 3.54 -9.27 -0.27
N PRO A 41 2.86 -10.13 -1.05
CA PRO A 41 1.93 -11.12 -0.51
C PRO A 41 2.57 -12.03 0.56
N ASP A 42 3.88 -12.22 0.50
CA ASP A 42 4.65 -13.09 1.40
C ASP A 42 5.17 -12.37 2.66
N GLY A 43 4.98 -11.05 2.78
CA GLY A 43 5.37 -10.25 3.94
C GLY A 43 6.03 -8.90 3.59
N LEU A 44 6.81 -8.35 4.53
CA LEU A 44 7.62 -7.14 4.31
C LEU A 44 8.99 -7.53 3.77
N THR A 45 9.35 -7.00 2.59
CA THR A 45 10.68 -7.18 1.99
C THR A 45 11.35 -5.84 1.77
N THR A 46 12.68 -5.85 1.83
CA THR A 46 13.52 -4.72 1.42
C THR A 46 13.84 -4.86 -0.06
N ASP A 47 12.93 -4.44 -0.94
CA ASP A 47 13.15 -4.23 -2.39
C ASP A 47 11.88 -3.63 -3.02
N PHE A 48 12.01 -2.74 -4.01
CA PHE A 48 10.88 -2.01 -4.61
C PHE A 48 10.11 -2.90 -5.60
N THR A 49 8.86 -3.26 -5.30
CA THR A 49 7.96 -3.94 -6.27
C THR A 49 6.54 -3.38 -6.15
N ALA A 50 5.84 -3.24 -7.29
CA ALA A 50 4.44 -2.84 -7.33
C ALA A 50 3.53 -3.97 -6.80
N TYR A 51 2.49 -3.63 -6.04
CA TYR A 51 1.62 -4.60 -5.38
C TYR A 51 0.55 -5.16 -6.33
N ALA A 52 0.00 -4.29 -7.17
CA ALA A 52 -0.81 -4.68 -8.32
C ALA A 52 -0.34 -3.89 -9.53
N ILE A 53 -0.21 -4.57 -10.67
CA ILE A 53 0.27 -4.00 -11.92
C ILE A 53 -0.79 -4.13 -13.00
N ASP A 54 -0.79 -3.20 -13.94
CA ASP A 54 -1.70 -3.19 -15.08
C ASP A 54 -3.17 -3.37 -14.64
N VAL A 55 -3.62 -2.53 -13.71
CA VAL A 55 -5.02 -2.50 -13.27
C VAL A 55 -5.77 -1.46 -14.10
N LEU A 56 -6.83 -1.85 -14.79
CA LEU A 56 -7.73 -0.89 -15.46
C LEU A 56 -8.71 -0.31 -14.43
N LEU A 57 -8.66 1.00 -14.23
CA LEU A 57 -9.69 1.75 -13.52
C LEU A 57 -10.66 2.34 -14.55
N ASP A 58 -11.85 1.76 -14.65
CA ASP A 58 -12.90 2.29 -15.53
C ASP A 58 -13.41 3.66 -15.05
N GLU A 59 -14.04 4.41 -15.96
CA GLU A 59 -14.71 5.67 -15.63
C GLU A 59 -15.92 5.41 -14.73
N GLY A 60 -16.06 6.19 -13.65
CA GLY A 60 -17.08 6.00 -12.64
C GLY A 60 -16.88 4.75 -11.80
N LEU A 61 -15.72 4.09 -11.90
CA LEU A 61 -15.37 3.00 -11.01
C LEU A 61 -15.18 3.56 -9.59
N HIS A 62 -16.08 3.16 -8.69
CA HIS A 62 -15.91 3.33 -7.26
C HIS A 62 -15.74 1.94 -6.65
N PHE A 63 -14.51 1.58 -6.30
CA PHE A 63 -14.24 0.35 -5.58
C PHE A 63 -13.93 0.66 -4.12
N GLY A 64 -14.80 0.21 -3.22
CA GLY A 64 -14.53 0.11 -1.79
C GLY A 64 -14.72 -1.31 -1.26
N PRO A 65 -14.10 -1.64 -0.12
CA PRO A 65 -12.67 -1.96 -0.05
C PRO A 65 -12.29 -3.10 -1.03
N ALA A 66 -11.49 -2.77 -2.06
CA ALA A 66 -11.15 -3.68 -3.16
C ALA A 66 -10.00 -4.63 -2.90
N SER A 67 -9.10 -4.19 -2.06
CA SER A 67 -7.85 -4.86 -1.82
C SER A 67 -7.61 -4.75 -0.34
N VAL A 68 -7.90 -5.85 0.35
CA VAL A 68 -7.34 -6.06 1.68
C VAL A 68 -5.86 -6.32 1.44
N PHE A 69 -5.04 -5.34 1.75
CA PHE A 69 -3.63 -5.58 1.90
C PHE A 69 -3.44 -6.26 3.24
N GLU A 70 -3.03 -7.53 3.20
CA GLU A 70 -2.67 -8.27 4.39
C GLU A 70 -1.15 -8.18 4.57
N PHE A 71 -0.73 -7.78 5.76
CA PHE A 71 0.68 -7.68 6.13
C PHE A 71 0.90 -8.54 7.36
N THR A 72 1.72 -9.57 7.22
CA THR A 72 2.20 -10.32 8.38
C THR A 72 3.42 -9.59 8.94
N LEU A 73 3.30 -9.09 10.16
CA LEU A 73 4.43 -8.49 10.87
C LEU A 73 5.42 -9.60 11.22
N ASN A 74 6.56 -9.61 10.55
CA ASN A 74 7.64 -10.54 10.84
C ASN A 74 8.35 -10.20 12.16
N GLU A 75 9.01 -11.19 12.75
CA GLU A 75 9.67 -11.10 14.08
C GLU A 75 10.76 -10.03 14.18
N HIS A 76 11.20 -9.49 13.04
CA HIS A 76 12.27 -8.51 12.93
C HIS A 76 11.76 -7.06 12.87
N VAL A 77 10.43 -6.82 12.89
CA VAL A 77 9.89 -5.46 12.92
C VAL A 77 10.04 -4.89 14.33
N ALA A 78 10.78 -3.80 14.45
CA ALA A 78 10.99 -3.13 15.73
C ALA A 78 9.68 -2.52 16.26
N PRO A 79 9.48 -2.47 17.59
CA PRO A 79 8.43 -1.64 18.18
C PRO A 79 8.63 -0.16 17.82
N GLY A 80 7.56 0.56 17.52
CA GLY A 80 7.66 1.95 17.10
C GLY A 80 6.41 2.49 16.41
N ASP A 81 6.49 3.75 16.00
CA ASP A 81 5.46 4.42 15.20
C ASP A 81 5.75 4.20 13.71
N TYR A 82 4.69 3.91 12.95
CA TYR A 82 4.75 3.54 11.54
C TYR A 82 3.65 4.25 10.74
N LEU A 83 3.90 4.36 9.43
CA LEU A 83 2.97 4.90 8.44
C LEU A 83 2.74 3.86 7.34
N PHE A 84 1.49 3.47 7.11
CA PHE A 84 1.09 2.83 5.88
C PHE A 84 0.76 3.91 4.85
N ALA A 85 1.23 3.75 3.62
CA ALA A 85 0.90 4.62 2.50
C ALA A 85 0.53 3.78 1.27
N ALA A 86 -0.48 4.21 0.51
CA ALA A 86 -0.83 3.62 -0.78
C ALA A 86 -1.05 4.72 -1.83
N ALA A 87 -0.58 4.48 -3.05
CA ALA A 87 -0.67 5.42 -4.15
C ALA A 87 -0.82 4.69 -5.49
N LEU A 88 -1.50 5.33 -6.42
CA LEU A 88 -1.59 4.88 -7.81
C LEU A 88 -0.52 5.59 -8.64
N SER A 89 0.04 4.91 -9.62
CA SER A 89 0.85 5.49 -10.69
C SER A 89 0.32 5.00 -12.04
N ARG A 90 0.70 5.65 -13.13
CA ARG A 90 0.41 5.10 -14.47
C ARG A 90 1.11 3.75 -14.66
N ALA A 91 0.41 2.81 -15.27
CA ALA A 91 0.90 1.45 -15.46
C ALA A 91 2.20 1.43 -16.29
N ARG A 92 3.19 0.66 -15.82
CA ARG A 92 4.50 0.46 -16.47
C ARG A 92 5.32 1.72 -16.67
N GLU A 93 4.96 2.83 -16.02
CA GLU A 93 5.76 4.04 -15.96
C GLU A 93 6.56 4.09 -14.65
N PRO A 94 7.68 4.84 -14.59
CA PRO A 94 8.33 5.12 -13.32
C PRO A 94 7.33 5.71 -12.31
N PHE A 95 7.43 5.31 -11.04
CA PHE A 95 6.50 5.71 -9.99
C PHE A 95 6.32 7.24 -9.95
N ARG A 96 5.11 7.69 -10.27
CA ARG A 96 4.66 9.08 -10.20
C ARG A 96 3.22 9.07 -9.69
N PRO A 97 2.97 9.46 -8.43
CA PRO A 97 1.65 9.34 -7.86
C PRO A 97 0.63 10.15 -8.67
N ILE A 98 -0.51 9.53 -8.93
CA ILE A 98 -1.70 10.16 -9.51
C ILE A 98 -2.85 10.10 -8.50
N GLY A 99 -3.61 11.19 -8.42
CA GLY A 99 -4.66 11.33 -7.40
C GLY A 99 -4.09 11.46 -5.99
N ASP A 100 -4.90 11.08 -5.01
CA ASP A 100 -4.56 11.17 -3.59
C ASP A 100 -3.70 9.99 -3.11
N ILE A 101 -2.83 10.26 -2.14
CA ILE A 101 -2.07 9.23 -1.42
C ILE A 101 -2.85 8.88 -0.16
N ALA A 102 -3.30 7.63 -0.06
CA ALA A 102 -3.96 7.13 1.14
C ALA A 102 -2.91 6.85 2.22
N THR A 103 -3.15 7.31 3.45
CA THR A 103 -2.21 7.10 4.57
C THR A 103 -2.91 6.73 5.87
N VAL A 104 -2.26 5.88 6.67
CA VAL A 104 -2.70 5.50 8.01
C VAL A 104 -1.48 5.39 8.94
N GLN A 105 -1.51 6.09 10.06
CA GLN A 105 -0.51 5.96 11.12
C GLN A 105 -0.94 4.89 12.13
N PHE A 106 0.00 4.09 12.59
CA PHE A 106 -0.23 3.08 13.64
C PHE A 106 1.06 2.84 14.43
N ARG A 107 0.95 2.10 15.53
CA ARG A 107 2.06 1.80 16.43
C ARG A 107 2.17 0.29 16.69
N ILE A 108 3.38 -0.22 16.59
CA ILE A 108 3.78 -1.59 16.96
C ILE A 108 4.38 -1.51 18.37
N MET A 109 4.00 -2.42 19.26
CA MET A 109 4.40 -2.42 20.68
C MET A 109 5.17 -3.68 21.04
#